data_AF-A0A1R1LKF7-F1
#
_entry.id   AF-A0A1R1LKF7-F1
#
_cell.length_a   1.000
_cell.length_b   1.000
_cell.length_c   1.000
_cell.angle_alpha   90.00
_cell.angle_beta   90.00
_cell.angle_gamma   90.00
#
_symmetry.space_group_name_H-M   'P 1'
#
loop_
_entity.id
_entity.type
_entity.pdbx_description
1 polymer ?
#
loop_
_entity_poly.entity_id
_entity_poly.type
_entity_poly.pdbx_seq_one_letter_code
_entity_poly.pdbx_strand_id
1 'polypeptide(L)'
;MTALTILWVGRLTGPKGEIARKLAFEIAPEFSQVKFIFVGGPGVPESWPAPPENAHFIGQKNDVSNYYQTADLVIGAGRVALEAMKLARPVMAVGECCYVGLIQQQTIALGKASNFGDCFSPASIDWTALRQDLSAFVKGTITADTSAYTEYLADYDPQYVHQNVRKSYRQAMADAALSTFNEVPVLMYHQVPDSPPQGSIHCVYTVKEQLREQFSSLKKRGFQPVTFKELADGVRVKKPIILTFDDGYEDNYHNLLPLLEEFDFKAVIFALANESLTRNEWDIPGGEPPAALMTSEQLLACHQSGRIEIASHGLTHQHLPTLDADELAREMSDSKHRLEQLLDTEVVSFAYPFGDYQDREVAAAQSAGYLFAIATVSGPLHLADDFYRIRRINIMPKDRGIKFWKKTSGWYLRYCRWKGKDF
;
A
#
# COMPACT_ATOMS: atom_id res chain seq x y z
N MET A 1 40.66 12.90 -29.20
CA MET A 1 39.66 12.51 -28.17
C MET A 1 38.34 13.11 -28.59
N THR A 2 37.26 12.34 -28.58
CA THR A 2 35.90 12.85 -28.82
C THR A 2 35.58 13.86 -27.71
N ALA A 3 35.05 15.03 -28.08
CA ALA A 3 34.65 16.04 -27.11
C ALA A 3 33.53 15.49 -26.22
N LEU A 4 33.64 15.70 -24.90
CA LEU A 4 32.61 15.32 -23.94
C LEU A 4 31.30 16.03 -24.29
N THR A 5 30.19 15.31 -24.24
CA THR A 5 28.85 15.82 -24.51
C THR A 5 28.04 15.93 -23.23
N ILE A 6 27.62 17.14 -22.89
CA ILE A 6 26.77 17.42 -21.74
C ILE A 6 25.38 17.80 -22.22
N LEU A 7 24.38 17.07 -21.77
CA LEU A 7 22.99 17.27 -22.14
C LEU A 7 22.24 18.02 -21.06
N TRP A 8 21.50 19.05 -21.45
CA TRP A 8 20.45 19.65 -20.66
C TRP A 8 19.11 19.47 -21.38
N VAL A 9 18.08 19.07 -20.64
CA VAL A 9 16.72 18.90 -21.16
C VAL A 9 15.74 19.72 -20.32
N GLY A 10 14.94 20.57 -20.94
CA GLY A 10 13.95 21.36 -20.21
C GLY A 10 13.32 22.49 -21.02
N ARG A 11 12.43 23.24 -20.37
CA ARG A 11 11.83 24.44 -20.96
C ARG A 11 12.81 25.61 -20.88
N LEU A 12 12.95 26.36 -21.96
CA LEU A 12 13.77 27.57 -22.01
C LEU A 12 13.05 28.82 -21.46
N THR A 13 11.98 28.62 -20.71
CA THR A 13 11.14 29.68 -20.12
C THR A 13 10.94 29.44 -18.62
N GLY A 14 10.63 30.52 -17.88
CA GLY A 14 10.47 30.48 -16.42
C GLY A 14 11.77 30.12 -15.69
N PRO A 15 11.69 29.62 -14.44
CA PRO A 15 12.87 29.29 -13.63
C PRO A 15 13.83 28.27 -14.29
N LYS A 16 13.30 27.22 -14.94
CA LYS A 16 14.13 26.29 -15.74
C LYS A 16 14.84 26.97 -16.91
N GLY A 17 14.20 27.97 -17.52
CA GLY A 17 14.81 28.79 -18.57
C GLY A 17 15.99 29.61 -18.05
N GLU A 18 15.90 30.17 -16.84
CA GLU A 18 17.00 30.92 -16.23
C GLU A 18 18.21 30.02 -15.94
N ILE A 19 17.97 28.78 -15.48
CA ILE A 19 19.01 27.77 -15.31
C ILE A 19 19.69 27.46 -16.65
N ALA A 20 18.91 27.19 -17.70
CA ALA A 20 19.43 26.93 -19.04
C ALA A 20 20.26 28.11 -19.57
N ARG A 21 19.77 29.34 -19.37
CA ARG A 21 20.49 30.56 -19.75
C ARG A 21 21.83 30.63 -19.05
N LYS A 22 21.85 30.42 -17.74
CA LYS A 22 23.08 30.49 -16.95
C LYS A 22 24.07 29.40 -17.34
N LEU A 23 23.60 28.16 -17.52
CA LEU A 23 24.41 27.06 -18.04
C LEU A 23 25.00 27.37 -19.42
N ALA A 24 24.19 27.88 -20.35
CA ALA A 24 24.60 28.13 -21.73
C ALA A 24 25.54 29.33 -21.89
N PHE A 25 25.29 30.43 -21.19
CA PHE A 25 25.96 31.71 -21.45
C PHE A 25 27.00 32.10 -20.40
N GLU A 26 26.92 31.58 -19.18
CA GLU A 26 27.90 31.87 -18.13
C GLU A 26 28.83 30.69 -17.89
N ILE A 27 28.34 29.45 -17.95
CA ILE A 27 29.12 28.26 -17.58
C ILE A 27 29.76 27.60 -18.79
N ALA A 28 29.01 27.29 -19.85
CA ALA A 28 29.55 26.60 -21.03
C ALA A 28 30.81 27.27 -21.63
N PRO A 29 30.93 28.61 -21.72
CA PRO A 29 32.15 29.26 -22.21
C PRO A 29 33.42 28.95 -21.38
N GLU A 30 33.27 28.60 -20.10
CA GLU A 30 34.40 28.19 -19.23
C GLU A 30 34.94 26.80 -19.60
N PHE A 31 34.22 26.04 -20.43
CA PHE A 31 34.52 24.65 -20.81
C PHE A 31 34.51 24.46 -22.35
N SER A 32 35.37 25.20 -23.07
CA SER A 32 35.40 25.21 -24.54
C SER A 32 35.66 23.85 -25.19
N GLN A 33 36.24 22.89 -24.47
CA GLN A 33 36.47 21.51 -24.90
C GLN A 33 35.23 20.60 -24.81
N VAL A 34 34.15 21.09 -24.21
CA VAL A 34 32.91 20.33 -23.93
C VAL A 34 31.80 20.83 -24.84
N LYS A 35 31.07 19.89 -25.44
CA LYS A 35 29.88 20.16 -26.23
C LYS A 35 28.63 20.15 -25.34
N PHE A 36 28.02 21.32 -25.13
CA PHE A 36 26.74 21.42 -24.43
C PHE A 36 25.59 21.32 -25.43
N ILE A 37 24.63 20.46 -25.14
CA ILE A 37 23.42 20.27 -25.94
C ILE A 37 22.22 20.63 -25.09
N PHE A 38 21.42 21.60 -25.55
CA PHE A 38 20.19 22.04 -24.92
C PHE A 38 19.00 21.58 -25.76
N VAL A 39 18.17 20.71 -25.19
CA VAL A 39 16.97 20.18 -25.84
C VAL A 39 15.72 20.66 -25.11
N GLY A 40 14.79 21.28 -25.85
CA GLY A 40 13.52 21.78 -25.34
C GLY A 40 13.27 23.26 -25.64
N GLY A 41 12.01 23.66 -25.47
CA GLY A 41 11.48 24.95 -25.94
C GLY A 41 11.30 25.00 -27.47
N PRO A 42 10.39 25.85 -28.00
CA PRO A 42 10.17 25.97 -29.44
C PRO A 42 11.39 26.55 -30.19
N GLY A 43 12.36 27.12 -29.47
CA GLY A 43 13.62 27.69 -29.96
C GLY A 43 14.31 28.47 -28.85
N VAL A 44 15.50 29.02 -29.14
CA VAL A 44 16.17 29.98 -28.24
C VAL A 44 15.30 31.24 -28.13
N PRO A 45 14.95 31.72 -26.91
CA PRO A 45 14.19 32.95 -26.76
C PRO A 45 14.88 34.13 -27.46
N GLU A 46 14.13 34.97 -28.18
CA GLU A 46 14.67 36.13 -28.91
C GLU A 46 15.39 37.14 -28.01
N SER A 47 15.05 37.17 -26.72
CA SER A 47 15.70 38.03 -25.73
C SER A 47 17.10 37.56 -25.32
N TRP A 48 17.52 36.36 -25.71
CA TRP A 48 18.83 35.82 -25.38
C TRP A 48 19.87 36.23 -26.43
N PRO A 49 21.14 36.43 -26.04
CA PRO A 49 22.20 36.70 -27.00
C PRO A 49 22.49 35.47 -27.87
N ALA A 50 23.30 35.66 -28.92
CA ALA A 50 23.76 34.56 -29.76
C ALA A 50 24.48 33.49 -28.90
N PRO A 51 24.12 32.20 -29.01
CA PRO A 51 24.76 31.13 -28.26
C PRO A 51 26.28 31.05 -28.49
N PRO A 52 27.07 30.76 -27.45
CA PRO A 52 28.48 30.40 -27.60
C PRO A 52 28.67 29.20 -28.53
N GLU A 53 29.85 29.08 -29.16
CA GLU A 53 30.14 28.03 -30.15
C GLU A 53 29.91 26.61 -29.62
N ASN A 54 30.16 26.38 -28.34
CA ASN A 54 30.03 25.08 -27.69
C ASN A 54 28.66 24.83 -27.03
N ALA A 55 27.69 25.75 -27.19
CA ALA A 55 26.34 25.63 -26.66
C ALA A 55 25.32 25.47 -27.81
N HIS A 56 24.87 24.23 -28.03
CA HIS A 56 24.01 23.87 -29.15
C HIS A 56 22.55 23.72 -28.72
N PHE A 57 21.68 24.59 -29.22
CA PHE A 57 20.24 24.51 -28.99
C PHE A 57 19.54 23.74 -30.11
N ILE A 58 18.89 22.63 -29.75
CA ILE A 58 18.27 21.70 -30.69
C ILE A 58 16.77 21.99 -30.90
N GLY A 59 16.16 22.74 -29.99
CA GLY A 59 14.72 22.98 -29.94
C GLY A 59 13.92 21.80 -29.40
N GLN A 60 12.60 21.87 -29.51
CA GLN A 60 11.68 20.88 -28.97
C GLN A 60 11.74 19.58 -29.77
N LYS A 61 11.79 18.46 -29.04
CA LYS A 61 11.73 17.11 -29.59
C LYS A 61 10.67 16.30 -28.85
N ASN A 62 9.95 15.45 -29.58
CA ASN A 62 8.97 14.52 -29.01
C ASN A 62 9.67 13.34 -28.33
N ASP A 63 10.82 12.93 -28.85
CA ASP A 63 11.67 11.89 -28.29
C ASP A 63 13.08 12.45 -28.04
N VAL A 64 13.53 12.36 -26.79
CA VAL A 64 14.84 12.82 -26.35
C VAL A 64 15.80 11.67 -26.03
N SER A 65 15.37 10.41 -26.19
CA SER A 65 16.09 9.20 -25.80
C SER A 65 17.47 9.09 -26.44
N ASN A 66 17.57 9.42 -27.73
CA ASN A 66 18.85 9.41 -28.45
C ASN A 66 19.86 10.39 -27.85
N TYR A 67 19.39 11.55 -27.37
CA TYR A 67 20.29 12.54 -26.77
C TYR A 67 20.85 12.04 -25.44
N TYR A 68 20.01 11.40 -24.61
CA TYR A 68 20.48 10.75 -23.39
C TYR A 68 21.56 9.71 -23.67
N GLN A 69 21.35 8.81 -24.65
CA GLN A 69 22.31 7.75 -24.96
C GLN A 69 23.68 8.28 -25.39
N THR A 70 23.70 9.43 -26.08
CA THR A 70 24.93 10.06 -26.55
C THR A 70 25.58 11.01 -25.54
N ALA A 71 24.93 11.27 -24.40
CA ALA A 71 25.45 12.16 -23.38
C ALA A 71 26.44 11.43 -22.47
N ASP A 72 27.56 12.10 -22.18
CA ASP A 72 28.53 11.69 -21.16
C ASP A 72 28.08 12.14 -19.76
N LEU A 73 27.36 13.26 -19.68
CA LEU A 73 26.72 13.78 -18.47
C LEU A 73 25.37 14.41 -18.81
N VAL A 74 24.38 14.20 -17.96
CA VAL A 74 23.09 14.90 -18.02
C VAL A 74 23.00 15.89 -16.87
N ILE A 75 22.74 17.15 -17.18
CA ILE A 75 22.39 18.17 -16.20
C ILE A 75 20.86 18.32 -16.21
N GLY A 76 20.20 17.95 -15.11
CA GLY A 76 18.75 18.02 -15.02
C GLY A 76 18.16 17.56 -13.71
N ALA A 77 16.85 17.76 -13.56
CA ALA A 77 16.08 17.47 -12.35
C ALA A 77 14.79 16.71 -12.67
N GLY A 78 14.11 16.21 -11.63
CA GLY A 78 12.86 15.47 -11.73
C GLY A 78 12.88 14.38 -12.80
N ARG A 79 11.93 14.43 -13.74
CA ARG A 79 11.81 13.45 -14.83
C ARG A 79 13.10 13.28 -15.64
N VAL A 80 13.84 14.37 -15.90
CA VAL A 80 15.06 14.33 -16.72
C VAL A 80 16.17 13.54 -16.01
N ALA A 81 16.29 13.70 -14.69
CA ALA A 81 17.22 12.92 -13.88
C ALA A 81 16.83 11.43 -13.89
N LEU A 82 15.55 11.13 -13.69
CA LEU A 82 15.05 9.74 -13.71
C LEU A 82 15.29 9.04 -15.07
N GLU A 83 15.00 9.72 -16.18
CA GLU A 83 15.19 9.17 -17.54
C GLU A 83 16.67 8.91 -17.84
N ALA A 84 17.56 9.83 -17.45
CA ALA A 84 19.00 9.66 -17.59
C ALA A 84 19.54 8.50 -16.72
N MET A 85 19.11 8.42 -15.46
CA MET A 85 19.50 7.35 -14.55
C MET A 85 19.06 5.98 -15.05
N LYS A 86 17.85 5.87 -15.64
CA LYS A 86 17.36 4.62 -16.27
C LYS A 86 18.24 4.14 -17.42
N LEU A 87 18.95 5.05 -18.08
CA LEU A 87 19.89 4.76 -19.17
C LEU A 87 21.35 4.67 -18.69
N ALA A 88 21.56 4.56 -17.38
CA ALA A 88 22.87 4.54 -16.73
C ALA A 88 23.77 5.72 -17.17
N ARG A 89 23.16 6.90 -17.38
CA ARG A 89 23.89 8.13 -17.70
C ARG A 89 24.15 8.91 -16.42
N PRO A 90 25.40 9.34 -16.14
CA PRO A 90 25.69 10.22 -15.01
C PRO A 90 24.76 11.43 -14.98
N VAL A 91 24.23 11.75 -13.81
CA VAL A 91 23.33 12.90 -13.62
C VAL A 91 23.95 13.89 -12.64
N MET A 92 24.09 15.14 -13.07
CA MET A 92 24.36 16.27 -12.20
C MET A 92 23.04 17.01 -11.97
N ALA A 93 22.51 16.88 -10.75
CA ALA A 93 21.15 17.30 -10.44
C ALA A 93 21.09 18.77 -10.05
N VAL A 94 20.44 19.57 -10.89
CA VAL A 94 20.11 20.97 -10.65
C VAL A 94 18.70 21.23 -11.14
N GLY A 95 17.84 21.70 -10.23
CA GLY A 95 16.46 22.05 -10.52
C GLY A 95 16.14 23.49 -10.12
N GLU A 96 14.85 23.84 -10.13
CA GLU A 96 14.39 25.20 -9.88
C GLU A 96 14.73 25.73 -8.46
N CYS A 97 14.95 24.82 -7.50
CA CYS A 97 15.12 25.17 -6.09
C CYS A 97 16.56 25.07 -5.61
N CYS A 98 17.32 24.04 -6.01
CA CYS A 98 18.69 23.86 -5.55
C CYS A 98 19.57 23.04 -6.51
N TYR A 99 20.87 23.09 -6.24
CA TYR A 99 21.87 22.17 -6.77
C TYR A 99 22.08 21.04 -5.77
N VAL A 100 21.93 19.78 -6.20
CA VAL A 100 22.08 18.60 -5.36
C VAL A 100 23.49 18.00 -5.44
N GLY A 101 24.15 18.12 -6.60
CA GLY A 101 25.42 17.44 -6.88
C GLY A 101 25.31 16.41 -8.00
N LEU A 102 26.43 15.73 -8.27
CA LEU A 102 26.46 14.49 -9.04
C LEU A 102 25.70 13.41 -8.28
N ILE A 103 24.75 12.71 -8.90
CA ILE A 103 23.93 11.68 -8.26
C ILE A 103 24.73 10.40 -8.06
N GLN A 104 24.92 10.06 -6.79
CA GLN A 104 25.68 8.93 -6.26
C GLN A 104 25.23 8.64 -4.82
N GLN A 105 25.84 7.66 -4.16
CA GLN A 105 25.43 7.19 -2.83
C GLN A 105 25.28 8.31 -1.80
N GLN A 106 26.18 9.31 -1.81
CA GLN A 106 26.17 10.41 -0.84
C GLN A 106 25.08 11.46 -1.13
N THR A 107 24.60 11.56 -2.37
CA THR A 107 23.70 12.64 -2.82
C THR A 107 22.29 12.15 -3.15
N ILE A 108 22.09 10.83 -3.36
CA ILE A 108 20.80 10.29 -3.79
C ILE A 108 19.67 10.55 -2.78
N ALA A 109 19.95 10.49 -1.48
CA ALA A 109 18.94 10.76 -0.46
C ALA A 109 18.38 12.20 -0.58
N LEU A 110 19.27 13.18 -0.75
CA LEU A 110 18.88 14.58 -1.01
C LEU A 110 18.22 14.73 -2.38
N GLY A 111 18.71 14.01 -3.39
CA GLY A 111 18.11 13.94 -4.72
C GLY A 111 16.65 13.52 -4.67
N LYS A 112 16.32 12.40 -4.04
CA LYS A 112 14.94 11.94 -3.89
C LYS A 112 14.07 12.95 -3.13
N ALA A 113 14.55 13.45 -2.00
CA ALA A 113 13.81 14.39 -1.15
C ALA A 113 13.50 15.73 -1.84
N SER A 114 14.39 16.19 -2.74
CA SER A 114 14.27 17.45 -3.47
C SER A 114 13.65 17.32 -4.86
N ASN A 115 13.22 16.12 -5.27
CA ASN A 115 12.92 15.82 -6.67
C ASN A 115 14.06 16.24 -7.63
N PHE A 116 15.29 15.89 -7.24
CA PHE A 116 16.56 16.19 -7.90
C PHE A 116 16.80 17.70 -8.10
N GLY A 117 16.35 18.49 -7.13
CA GLY A 117 16.53 19.94 -7.07
C GLY A 117 15.32 20.77 -7.53
N ASP A 118 14.22 20.15 -7.97
CA ASP A 118 13.00 20.85 -8.41
C ASP A 118 12.08 21.27 -7.25
N CYS A 119 12.29 20.75 -6.05
CA CYS A 119 11.44 21.02 -4.88
C CYS A 119 12.32 21.37 -3.67
N PHE A 120 12.09 22.54 -3.08
CA PHE A 120 12.41 22.99 -1.70
C PHE A 120 12.17 24.51 -1.62
N SER A 121 11.95 25.03 -0.41
CA SER A 121 11.83 26.47 -0.17
C SER A 121 12.57 26.85 1.12
N PRO A 122 13.39 27.92 1.14
CA PRO A 122 13.65 28.86 0.04
C PRO A 122 14.58 28.29 -1.05
N ALA A 123 14.39 28.74 -2.30
CA ALA A 123 15.23 28.35 -3.42
C ALA A 123 16.60 29.05 -3.38
N SER A 124 17.69 28.28 -3.48
CA SER A 124 19.06 28.77 -3.61
C SER A 124 19.91 27.74 -4.34
N ILE A 125 20.42 28.12 -5.51
CA ILE A 125 21.29 27.26 -6.33
C ILE A 125 22.75 27.65 -6.08
N ASP A 126 23.56 26.73 -5.56
CA ASP A 126 24.99 26.91 -5.40
C ASP A 126 25.73 26.71 -6.74
N TRP A 127 25.82 27.80 -7.50
CA TRP A 127 26.52 27.84 -8.77
C TRP A 127 28.04 27.67 -8.66
N THR A 128 28.62 27.88 -7.47
CA THR A 128 30.04 27.68 -7.24
C THR A 128 30.33 26.20 -7.12
N ALA A 129 29.55 25.47 -6.33
CA ALA A 129 29.63 24.02 -6.21
C ALA A 129 29.41 23.32 -7.56
N LEU A 130 28.40 23.73 -8.33
CA LEU A 130 28.14 23.17 -9.67
C LEU A 130 29.36 23.32 -10.59
N ARG A 131 30.00 24.49 -10.63
CA ARG A 131 31.21 24.70 -11.45
C ARG A 131 32.36 23.80 -11.02
N GLN A 132 32.56 23.63 -9.71
CA GLN A 132 33.62 22.79 -9.17
C GLN A 132 33.41 21.33 -9.55
N ASP A 133 32.20 20.80 -9.37
CA ASP A 133 31.87 19.42 -9.73
C ASP A 133 31.96 19.20 -11.24
N LEU A 134 31.50 20.16 -12.04
CA LEU A 134 31.60 20.09 -13.50
C LEU A 134 33.07 20.06 -13.96
N SER A 135 33.92 20.90 -13.37
CA SER A 135 35.36 20.90 -13.64
C SER A 135 36.01 19.58 -13.24
N ALA A 136 35.64 19.04 -12.08
CA ALA A 136 36.14 17.76 -11.60
C ALA A 136 35.71 16.61 -12.51
N PHE A 137 34.46 16.61 -12.97
CA PHE A 137 33.93 15.59 -13.88
C PHE A 137 34.64 15.64 -15.24
N VAL A 138 34.79 16.83 -15.84
CA VAL A 138 35.48 17.02 -17.13
C VAL A 138 36.95 16.62 -17.05
N LYS A 139 37.61 16.79 -15.90
CA LYS A 139 38.99 16.32 -15.66
C LYS A 139 39.08 14.83 -15.33
N GLY A 140 37.96 14.14 -15.14
CA GLY A 140 37.89 12.75 -14.72
C GLY A 140 38.28 12.51 -13.26
N THR A 141 38.31 13.55 -12.41
CA THR A 141 38.65 13.42 -10.98
C THR A 141 37.44 12.97 -10.14
N ILE A 142 36.22 13.15 -10.66
CA ILE A 142 35.01 12.50 -10.14
C ILE A 142 34.34 11.72 -11.26
N THR A 143 33.71 10.60 -10.92
CA THR A 143 32.87 9.80 -11.81
C THR A 143 31.63 9.36 -11.05
N ALA A 144 30.50 9.18 -11.75
CA ALA A 144 29.31 8.63 -11.12
C ALA A 144 29.36 7.10 -11.27
N ASP A 145 29.24 6.38 -10.16
CA ASP A 145 28.92 4.95 -10.21
C ASP A 145 27.43 4.80 -10.56
N THR A 146 27.18 4.45 -11.82
CA THR A 146 25.83 4.27 -12.35
C THR A 146 25.28 2.87 -12.11
N SER A 147 26.10 1.93 -11.61
CA SER A 147 25.66 0.56 -11.35
C SER A 147 24.59 0.47 -10.25
N ALA A 148 24.62 1.42 -9.29
CA ALA A 148 23.63 1.54 -8.22
C ALA A 148 22.32 2.23 -8.64
N TYR A 149 22.21 2.75 -9.87
CA TYR A 149 21.03 3.52 -10.28
C TYR A 149 19.74 2.69 -10.31
N THR A 150 19.83 1.39 -10.58
CA THR A 150 18.67 0.49 -10.49
C THR A 150 18.09 0.44 -9.08
N GLU A 151 18.94 0.36 -8.05
CA GLU A 151 18.53 0.41 -6.65
C GLU A 151 17.94 1.78 -6.30
N TYR A 152 18.58 2.86 -6.74
CA TYR A 152 18.11 4.22 -6.50
C TYR A 152 16.73 4.47 -7.11
N LEU A 153 16.42 3.81 -8.23
CA LEU A 153 15.16 3.95 -8.94
C LEU A 153 14.07 2.98 -8.50
N ALA A 154 14.32 2.09 -7.53
CA ALA A 154 13.34 1.09 -7.07
C ALA A 154 12.00 1.73 -6.66
N ASP A 155 12.04 2.87 -5.95
CA ASP A 155 10.83 3.59 -5.51
C ASP A 155 10.08 4.30 -6.67
N TYR A 156 10.70 4.40 -7.85
CA TYR A 156 10.12 5.00 -9.05
C TYR A 156 9.69 3.94 -10.09
N ASP A 157 9.75 2.66 -9.73
CA ASP A 157 9.23 1.59 -10.55
C ASP A 157 7.71 1.79 -10.77
N PRO A 158 7.21 1.76 -12.03
CA PRO A 158 5.79 1.98 -12.29
C PRO A 158 4.86 1.00 -11.57
N GLN A 159 5.25 -0.25 -11.34
CA GLN A 159 4.42 -1.22 -10.63
C GLN A 159 4.37 -0.86 -9.14
N TYR A 160 5.52 -0.56 -8.54
CA TYR A 160 5.60 -0.10 -7.15
C TYR A 160 4.78 1.19 -6.92
N VAL A 161 4.95 2.19 -7.78
CA VAL A 161 4.20 3.46 -7.70
C VAL A 161 2.71 3.21 -7.90
N HIS A 162 2.32 2.38 -8.87
CA HIS A 162 0.92 2.06 -9.13
C HIS A 162 0.26 1.42 -7.91
N GLN A 163 0.90 0.42 -7.30
CA GLN A 163 0.40 -0.26 -6.10
C GLN A 163 0.19 0.72 -4.95
N ASN A 164 1.17 1.59 -4.67
CA ASN A 164 1.08 2.58 -3.60
C ASN A 164 -0.03 3.63 -3.85
N VAL A 165 -0.15 4.15 -5.07
CA VAL A 165 -1.20 5.10 -5.43
C VAL A 165 -2.59 4.45 -5.33
N ARG A 166 -2.74 3.21 -5.82
CA ARG A 166 -4.00 2.46 -5.67
C ARG A 166 -4.36 2.27 -4.21
N LYS A 167 -3.41 1.87 -3.36
CA LYS A 167 -3.61 1.70 -1.93
C LYS A 167 -4.13 2.97 -1.28
N SER A 168 -3.47 4.11 -1.52
CA SER A 168 -3.92 5.42 -1.00
C SER A 168 -5.33 5.78 -1.48
N TYR A 169 -5.63 5.56 -2.76
CA TYR A 169 -6.95 5.88 -3.31
C TYR A 169 -8.06 5.00 -2.72
N ARG A 170 -7.81 3.70 -2.57
CA ARG A 170 -8.79 2.75 -2.01
C ARG A 170 -9.04 2.97 -0.53
N GLN A 171 -8.01 3.30 0.25
CA GLN A 171 -8.18 3.70 1.64
C GLN A 171 -8.97 5.02 1.75
N ALA A 172 -8.71 5.99 0.87
CA ALA A 172 -9.49 7.23 0.81
C ALA A 172 -10.95 6.98 0.39
N MET A 173 -11.21 6.02 -0.50
CA MET A 173 -12.58 5.60 -0.86
C MET A 173 -13.30 4.97 0.32
N ALA A 174 -12.63 4.10 1.07
CA ALA A 174 -13.16 3.48 2.27
C ALA A 174 -13.45 4.53 3.36
N ASP A 175 -12.52 5.46 3.60
CA ASP A 175 -12.74 6.60 4.51
C ASP A 175 -13.94 7.43 4.07
N ALA A 176 -14.02 7.82 2.79
CA ALA A 176 -15.16 8.57 2.28
C ALA A 176 -16.50 7.82 2.43
N ALA A 177 -16.50 6.49 2.24
CA ALA A 177 -17.69 5.65 2.43
C ALA A 177 -18.13 5.57 3.91
N LEU A 178 -17.20 5.73 4.85
CA LEU A 178 -17.44 5.60 6.27
C LEU A 178 -17.52 6.94 7.03
N SER A 179 -17.07 8.04 6.43
CA SER A 179 -16.92 9.38 7.02
C SER A 179 -18.17 9.93 7.72
N THR A 180 -19.37 9.49 7.35
CA THR A 180 -20.64 9.91 7.97
C THR A 180 -21.03 9.08 9.18
N PHE A 181 -20.30 8.01 9.49
CA PHE A 181 -20.58 7.08 10.58
C PHE A 181 -19.54 7.26 11.68
N ASN A 182 -20.02 7.61 12.88
CA ASN A 182 -19.14 7.66 14.05
C ASN A 182 -18.56 6.27 14.37
N GLU A 183 -19.30 5.19 14.08
CA GLU A 183 -18.92 3.81 14.36
C GLU A 183 -19.57 2.87 13.33
N VAL A 184 -18.82 1.86 12.90
CA VAL A 184 -19.32 0.74 12.10
C VAL A 184 -19.10 -0.54 12.90
N PRO A 185 -20.16 -1.30 13.26
CA PRO A 185 -19.97 -2.56 13.96
C PRO A 185 -19.27 -3.57 13.03
N VAL A 186 -18.14 -4.10 13.48
CA VAL A 186 -17.46 -5.24 12.86
C VAL A 186 -17.64 -6.43 13.79
N LEU A 187 -18.43 -7.41 13.39
CA LEU A 187 -18.77 -8.56 14.23
C LEU A 187 -17.81 -9.71 13.98
N MET A 188 -17.30 -10.31 15.05
CA MET A 188 -16.41 -11.47 14.99
C MET A 188 -17.14 -12.74 15.39
N TYR A 189 -17.19 -13.68 14.44
CA TYR A 189 -17.70 -15.04 14.56
C TYR A 189 -16.58 -16.03 14.20
N HIS A 190 -16.81 -17.31 14.41
CA HIS A 190 -15.88 -18.40 14.04
C HIS A 190 -16.72 -19.56 13.48
N GLN A 191 -17.07 -20.55 14.29
CA GLN A 191 -17.89 -21.71 13.89
C GLN A 191 -19.39 -21.39 13.82
N VAL A 192 -20.09 -22.05 12.89
CA VAL A 192 -21.55 -22.02 12.68
C VAL A 192 -22.16 -23.44 12.65
N PRO A 193 -22.09 -24.19 13.77
CA PRO A 193 -22.55 -25.58 13.79
C PRO A 193 -24.09 -25.68 13.89
N ASP A 194 -24.66 -26.83 13.50
CA ASP A 194 -26.10 -27.09 13.66
C ASP A 194 -26.51 -27.28 15.14
N SER A 195 -25.57 -27.69 15.99
CA SER A 195 -25.77 -27.84 17.44
C SER A 195 -24.51 -27.43 18.22
N PRO A 196 -24.62 -27.03 19.49
CA PRO A 196 -23.46 -26.68 20.32
C PRO A 196 -22.40 -27.81 20.33
N PRO A 197 -21.12 -27.51 20.02
CA PRO A 197 -20.05 -28.49 20.12
C PRO A 197 -19.89 -28.96 21.56
N GLN A 198 -19.81 -30.28 21.77
CA GLN A 198 -19.61 -30.84 23.10
C GLN A 198 -18.19 -30.54 23.57
N GLY A 199 -18.06 -29.94 24.75
CA GLY A 199 -16.75 -29.69 25.38
C GLY A 199 -16.00 -28.47 24.87
N SER A 200 -16.60 -27.60 24.03
CA SER A 200 -15.97 -26.32 23.65
C SER A 200 -15.80 -25.42 24.88
N ILE A 201 -14.56 -25.01 25.14
CA ILE A 201 -14.11 -24.25 26.31
C ILE A 201 -14.17 -22.76 26.00
N HIS A 202 -13.62 -22.36 24.85
CA HIS A 202 -13.57 -21.00 24.33
C HIS A 202 -14.91 -20.51 23.79
N CYS A 203 -15.84 -21.43 23.51
CA CYS A 203 -17.19 -21.10 23.03
C CYS A 203 -17.18 -20.23 21.76
N VAL A 204 -16.21 -20.46 20.87
CA VAL A 204 -16.05 -19.76 19.58
C VAL A 204 -17.01 -20.30 18.51
N TYR A 205 -18.31 -20.31 18.84
CA TYR A 205 -19.35 -20.77 17.92
C TYR A 205 -20.63 -19.93 18.04
N THR A 206 -21.41 -19.90 16.97
CA THR A 206 -22.81 -19.46 17.00
C THR A 206 -23.64 -20.48 16.24
N VAL A 207 -24.54 -21.17 16.94
CA VAL A 207 -25.40 -22.19 16.31
C VAL A 207 -26.18 -21.59 15.14
N LYS A 208 -26.30 -22.33 14.04
CA LYS A 208 -26.94 -21.90 12.79
C LYS A 208 -28.29 -21.18 12.97
N GLU A 209 -29.22 -21.77 13.74
CA GLU A 209 -30.53 -21.14 13.97
C GLU A 209 -30.43 -19.84 14.79
N GLN A 210 -29.47 -19.74 15.70
CA GLN A 210 -29.19 -18.49 16.40
C GLN A 210 -28.63 -17.43 15.43
N LEU A 211 -27.76 -17.82 14.50
CA LEU A 211 -27.24 -16.91 13.48
C LEU A 211 -28.37 -16.41 12.56
N ARG A 212 -29.29 -17.30 12.16
CA ARG A 212 -30.50 -16.93 11.41
C ARG A 212 -31.34 -15.88 12.15
N GLU A 213 -31.56 -16.05 13.45
CA GLU A 213 -32.27 -15.05 14.28
C GLU A 213 -31.53 -13.70 14.31
N GLN A 214 -30.20 -13.73 14.42
CA GLN A 214 -29.36 -12.54 14.37
C GLN A 214 -29.47 -11.82 13.03
N PHE A 215 -29.38 -12.55 11.90
CA PHE A 215 -29.54 -11.99 10.55
C PHE A 215 -30.94 -11.40 10.34
N SER A 216 -31.98 -12.09 10.81
CA SER A 216 -33.36 -11.56 10.81
C SER A 216 -33.46 -10.23 11.57
N SER A 217 -32.82 -10.14 12.74
CA SER A 217 -32.77 -8.89 13.52
C SER A 217 -32.05 -7.77 12.77
N LEU A 218 -30.90 -8.06 12.17
CA LEU A 218 -30.12 -7.08 11.39
C LEU A 218 -30.93 -6.56 10.20
N LYS A 219 -31.54 -7.46 9.44
CA LYS A 219 -32.36 -7.13 8.26
C LYS A 219 -33.57 -6.27 8.64
N LYS A 220 -34.30 -6.64 9.69
CA LYS A 220 -35.43 -5.85 10.24
C LYS A 220 -35.01 -4.45 10.70
N ARG A 221 -33.76 -4.29 11.16
CA ARG A 221 -33.18 -3.01 11.59
C ARG A 221 -32.53 -2.22 10.46
N GLY A 222 -32.61 -2.72 9.22
CA GLY A 222 -32.10 -2.05 8.02
C GLY A 222 -30.58 -2.03 7.90
N PHE A 223 -29.86 -2.93 8.60
CA PHE A 223 -28.42 -3.07 8.39
C PHE A 223 -28.15 -3.65 7.00
N GLN A 224 -27.06 -3.19 6.41
CA GLN A 224 -26.58 -3.60 5.10
C GLN A 224 -25.16 -4.13 5.27
N PRO A 225 -24.98 -5.46 5.39
CA PRO A 225 -23.66 -6.05 5.49
C PRO A 225 -22.80 -5.68 4.28
N VAL A 226 -21.59 -5.21 4.54
CA VAL A 226 -20.58 -4.88 3.54
C VAL A 226 -19.26 -5.55 3.88
N THR A 227 -18.46 -5.81 2.86
CA THR A 227 -17.13 -6.42 2.96
C THR A 227 -16.03 -5.34 2.93
N PHE A 228 -14.80 -5.69 3.32
CA PHE A 228 -13.67 -4.76 3.27
C PHE A 228 -13.31 -4.40 1.84
N LYS A 229 -13.38 -5.39 0.93
CA LYS A 229 -13.15 -5.18 -0.50
C LYS A 229 -14.17 -4.22 -1.10
N GLU A 230 -15.46 -4.35 -0.76
CA GLU A 230 -16.48 -3.41 -1.21
C GLU A 230 -16.23 -1.98 -0.73
N LEU A 231 -15.79 -1.81 0.52
CA LEU A 231 -15.43 -0.49 1.05
C LEU A 231 -14.22 0.10 0.29
N ALA A 232 -13.20 -0.72 0.03
CA ALA A 232 -12.04 -0.32 -0.76
C ALA A 232 -12.36 -0.02 -2.23
N ASP A 233 -13.45 -0.59 -2.75
CA ASP A 233 -13.96 -0.33 -4.10
C ASP A 233 -14.99 0.83 -4.12
N GLY A 234 -15.22 1.48 -2.97
CA GLY A 234 -16.04 2.68 -2.84
C GLY A 234 -17.54 2.43 -2.72
N VAL A 235 -17.95 1.20 -2.41
CA VAL A 235 -19.37 0.87 -2.15
C VAL A 235 -19.85 1.62 -0.91
N ARG A 236 -20.99 2.30 -1.04
CA ARG A 236 -21.62 3.06 0.04
C ARG A 236 -22.97 2.46 0.39
N VAL A 237 -23.20 2.27 1.68
CA VAL A 237 -24.47 1.80 2.23
C VAL A 237 -24.96 2.74 3.32
N LYS A 238 -26.27 2.76 3.56
CA LYS A 238 -26.90 3.69 4.51
C LYS A 238 -26.68 3.29 5.97
N LYS A 239 -26.46 2.00 6.22
CA LYS A 239 -26.30 1.45 7.57
C LYS A 239 -25.34 0.26 7.55
N PRO A 240 -24.03 0.50 7.43
CA PRO A 240 -23.04 -0.55 7.28
C PRO A 240 -22.95 -1.40 8.56
N ILE A 241 -22.66 -2.67 8.34
CA ILE A 241 -22.16 -3.62 9.34
C ILE A 241 -21.19 -4.55 8.62
N ILE A 242 -20.12 -4.97 9.27
CA ILE A 242 -19.20 -5.96 8.69
C ILE A 242 -19.34 -7.24 9.49
N LEU A 243 -19.60 -8.35 8.80
CA LEU A 243 -19.72 -9.68 9.39
C LEU A 243 -18.43 -10.45 9.07
N THR A 244 -17.66 -10.81 10.09
CA THR A 244 -16.38 -11.51 9.93
C THR A 244 -16.41 -12.86 10.62
N PHE A 245 -15.82 -13.87 9.98
CA PHE A 245 -15.71 -15.24 10.48
C PHE A 245 -14.25 -15.68 10.38
N ASP A 246 -13.67 -16.11 11.48
CA ASP A 246 -12.25 -16.49 11.54
C ASP A 246 -12.04 -17.99 11.31
N ASP A 247 -10.78 -18.34 11.06
CA ASP A 247 -10.21 -19.69 10.89
C ASP A 247 -10.60 -20.45 9.62
N GLY A 248 -11.75 -20.14 9.01
CA GLY A 248 -12.22 -20.82 7.80
C GLY A 248 -12.78 -22.22 8.06
N TYR A 249 -13.57 -22.39 9.12
CA TYR A 249 -14.23 -23.66 9.44
C TYR A 249 -15.16 -24.15 8.33
N GLU A 250 -15.24 -25.48 8.15
CA GLU A 250 -16.07 -26.11 7.11
C GLU A 250 -17.57 -25.79 7.25
N ASP A 251 -18.04 -25.60 8.48
CA ASP A 251 -19.43 -25.20 8.72
C ASP A 251 -19.76 -23.79 8.18
N ASN A 252 -18.76 -22.96 7.88
CA ASN A 252 -18.98 -21.69 7.21
C ASN A 252 -19.45 -21.90 5.75
N TYR A 253 -18.96 -22.96 5.09
CA TYR A 253 -19.45 -23.36 3.78
C TYR A 253 -20.85 -23.98 3.87
N HIS A 254 -21.06 -24.95 4.77
CA HIS A 254 -22.31 -25.70 4.82
C HIS A 254 -23.49 -24.94 5.46
N ASN A 255 -23.21 -24.05 6.43
CA ASN A 255 -24.25 -23.40 7.23
C ASN A 255 -24.30 -21.88 7.04
N LEU A 256 -23.15 -21.20 7.02
CA LEU A 256 -23.14 -19.74 6.84
C LEU A 256 -23.50 -19.32 5.41
N LEU A 257 -22.87 -19.90 4.39
CA LEU A 257 -23.12 -19.49 3.00
C LEU A 257 -24.61 -19.57 2.60
N PRO A 258 -25.36 -20.67 2.86
CA PRO A 258 -26.80 -20.70 2.59
C PRO A 258 -27.60 -19.65 3.35
N LEU A 259 -27.19 -19.30 4.58
CA LEU A 259 -27.84 -18.21 5.33
C LEU A 259 -27.54 -16.84 4.71
N LEU A 260 -26.33 -16.60 4.20
CA LEU A 260 -26.03 -15.36 3.49
C LEU A 260 -26.89 -15.21 2.23
N GLU A 261 -27.10 -16.30 1.49
CA GLU A 261 -28.00 -16.33 0.33
C GLU A 261 -29.46 -16.09 0.73
N GLU A 262 -29.95 -16.75 1.77
CA GLU A 262 -31.31 -16.58 2.32
C GLU A 262 -31.61 -15.11 2.68
N PHE A 263 -30.63 -14.42 3.27
CA PHE A 263 -30.80 -13.05 3.74
C PHE A 263 -30.36 -11.98 2.76
N ASP A 264 -29.74 -12.34 1.62
CA ASP A 264 -29.08 -11.42 0.68
C ASP A 264 -27.96 -10.62 1.37
N PHE A 265 -27.21 -11.28 2.24
CA PHE A 265 -26.15 -10.71 3.06
C PHE A 265 -24.77 -11.02 2.50
N LYS A 266 -23.77 -10.29 2.99
CA LYS A 266 -22.36 -10.50 2.69
C LYS A 266 -21.55 -10.65 3.97
N ALA A 267 -20.45 -11.40 3.89
CA ALA A 267 -19.52 -11.61 4.99
C ALA A 267 -18.07 -11.67 4.49
N VAL A 268 -17.14 -11.59 5.43
CA VAL A 268 -15.71 -11.81 5.24
C VAL A 268 -15.34 -13.07 6.01
N ILE A 269 -14.67 -14.02 5.37
CA ILE A 269 -14.05 -15.16 6.06
C ILE A 269 -12.53 -14.94 6.05
N PHE A 270 -11.92 -14.90 7.22
CA PHE A 270 -10.46 -14.94 7.36
C PHE A 270 -10.03 -16.41 7.43
N ALA A 271 -9.49 -16.93 6.32
CA ALA A 271 -9.10 -18.32 6.18
C ALA A 271 -7.59 -18.50 6.32
N LEU A 272 -7.18 -19.67 6.82
CA LEU A 272 -5.79 -20.09 6.79
C LEU A 272 -5.40 -20.55 5.39
N ALA A 273 -4.26 -20.06 4.90
CA ALA A 273 -3.80 -20.30 3.54
C ALA A 273 -2.88 -21.55 3.41
N ASN A 274 -2.84 -22.40 4.43
CA ASN A 274 -2.14 -23.68 4.39
C ASN A 274 -3.12 -24.84 4.20
N GLU A 275 -3.19 -25.36 2.97
CA GLU A 275 -4.05 -26.50 2.59
C GLU A 275 -3.74 -27.81 3.33
N SER A 276 -2.57 -27.94 3.96
CA SER A 276 -2.25 -29.12 4.77
C SER A 276 -3.03 -29.15 6.09
N LEU A 277 -3.58 -28.01 6.53
CA LEU A 277 -4.38 -27.94 7.74
C LEU A 277 -5.82 -28.33 7.42
N THR A 278 -6.27 -29.40 8.06
CA THR A 278 -7.63 -29.96 7.85
C THR A 278 -8.56 -29.70 9.03
N ARG A 279 -8.02 -29.21 10.15
CA ARG A 279 -8.74 -28.93 11.40
C ARG A 279 -8.03 -27.87 12.23
N ASN A 280 -8.68 -27.40 13.30
CA ASN A 280 -8.18 -26.43 14.29
C ASN A 280 -7.04 -26.97 15.19
N GLU A 281 -5.91 -27.37 14.60
CA GLU A 281 -4.81 -27.99 15.33
C GLU A 281 -4.18 -27.11 16.43
N TRP A 282 -4.33 -25.79 16.35
CA TRP A 282 -3.82 -24.85 17.35
C TRP A 282 -4.62 -24.85 18.66
N ASP A 283 -5.93 -25.15 18.61
CA ASP A 283 -6.81 -25.10 19.78
C ASP A 283 -7.04 -26.46 20.46
N ILE A 284 -6.80 -27.57 19.74
CA ILE A 284 -6.96 -28.93 20.28
C ILE A 284 -6.10 -29.15 21.55
N PRO A 285 -4.82 -28.74 21.62
CA PRO A 285 -4.03 -28.85 22.85
C PRO A 285 -4.61 -28.04 24.02
N GLY A 286 -5.35 -26.96 23.73
CA GLY A 286 -6.09 -26.15 24.69
C GLY A 286 -7.40 -26.78 25.18
N GLY A 287 -7.81 -27.90 24.59
CA GLY A 287 -9.01 -28.66 24.95
C GLY A 287 -10.24 -28.37 24.09
N GLU A 288 -10.11 -27.61 22.99
CA GLU A 288 -11.22 -27.48 22.04
C GLU A 288 -11.48 -28.80 21.30
N PRO A 289 -12.76 -29.11 20.97
CA PRO A 289 -13.07 -30.22 20.10
C PRO A 289 -12.48 -30.00 18.70
N PRO A 290 -12.03 -31.07 18.03
CA PRO A 290 -11.64 -31.01 16.63
C PRO A 290 -12.80 -30.54 15.75
N ALA A 291 -12.54 -29.54 14.91
CA ALA A 291 -13.47 -29.02 13.92
C ALA A 291 -12.75 -28.90 12.57
N ALA A 292 -13.41 -29.32 11.49
CA ALA A 292 -12.84 -29.33 10.15
C ALA A 292 -12.71 -27.90 9.58
N LEU A 293 -11.67 -27.68 8.78
CA LEU A 293 -11.48 -26.47 7.99
C LEU A 293 -11.95 -26.68 6.56
N MET A 294 -12.32 -25.60 5.89
CA MET A 294 -12.71 -25.65 4.48
C MET A 294 -11.55 -26.09 3.59
N THR A 295 -11.87 -26.88 2.56
CA THR A 295 -10.91 -27.17 1.47
C THR A 295 -10.77 -25.97 0.54
N SER A 296 -9.72 -25.98 -0.29
CA SER A 296 -9.52 -24.98 -1.35
C SER A 296 -10.72 -24.87 -2.29
N GLU A 297 -11.38 -25.99 -2.63
CA GLU A 297 -12.58 -25.99 -3.45
C GLU A 297 -13.77 -25.33 -2.75
N GLN A 298 -13.94 -25.55 -1.44
CA GLN A 298 -15.00 -24.92 -0.65
C GLN A 298 -14.74 -23.41 -0.49
N LEU A 299 -13.49 -22.99 -0.26
CA LEU A 299 -13.09 -21.57 -0.24
C LEU A 299 -13.39 -20.89 -1.58
N LEU A 300 -13.03 -21.53 -2.69
CA LEU A 300 -13.30 -21.02 -4.03
C LEU A 300 -14.82 -20.93 -4.30
N ALA A 301 -15.60 -21.93 -3.87
CA ALA A 301 -17.06 -21.90 -4.00
C ALA A 301 -17.69 -20.76 -3.17
N CYS A 302 -17.23 -20.55 -1.93
CA CYS A 302 -17.61 -19.40 -1.10
C CYS A 302 -17.33 -18.08 -1.83
N HIS A 303 -16.14 -17.93 -2.41
CA HIS A 303 -15.78 -16.74 -3.18
C HIS A 303 -16.68 -16.53 -4.41
N GLN A 304 -16.88 -17.58 -5.21
CA GLN A 304 -17.66 -17.54 -6.45
C GLN A 304 -19.15 -17.27 -6.23
N SER A 305 -19.68 -17.52 -5.03
CA SER A 305 -21.07 -17.15 -4.66
C SER A 305 -21.33 -15.64 -4.74
N GLY A 306 -20.30 -14.80 -4.65
CA GLY A 306 -20.42 -13.34 -4.53
C GLY A 306 -20.96 -12.87 -3.17
N ARG A 307 -21.17 -13.78 -2.20
CA ARG A 307 -21.60 -13.50 -0.83
C ARG A 307 -20.44 -13.35 0.15
N ILE A 308 -19.31 -13.98 -0.13
CA ILE A 308 -18.19 -14.07 0.81
C ILE A 308 -16.92 -13.46 0.19
N GLU A 309 -16.34 -12.49 0.88
CA GLU A 309 -14.94 -12.12 0.71
C GLU A 309 -14.08 -13.14 1.47
N ILE A 310 -13.20 -13.86 0.77
CA ILE A 310 -12.15 -14.65 1.42
C ILE A 310 -10.95 -13.74 1.66
N ALA A 311 -10.52 -13.70 2.91
CA ALA A 311 -9.45 -12.88 3.44
C ALA A 311 -8.43 -13.74 4.21
N SER A 312 -7.29 -13.17 4.59
CA SER A 312 -6.19 -13.96 5.17
C SER A 312 -6.21 -14.00 6.70
N HIS A 313 -6.02 -15.18 7.27
CA HIS A 313 -5.74 -15.39 8.70
C HIS A 313 -4.34 -15.96 8.96
N GLY A 314 -3.43 -15.77 8.02
CA GLY A 314 -2.10 -16.36 8.05
C GLY A 314 -2.04 -17.72 7.35
N LEU A 315 -0.91 -18.40 7.49
CA LEU A 315 -0.71 -19.77 7.00
C LEU A 315 -1.14 -20.77 8.05
N THR A 316 -0.67 -20.62 9.29
CA THR A 316 -0.75 -21.70 10.29
C THR A 316 -1.29 -21.30 11.66
N HIS A 317 -1.94 -20.14 11.76
CA HIS A 317 -2.54 -19.64 13.01
C HIS A 317 -1.50 -19.47 14.15
N GLN A 318 -0.30 -18.97 13.80
CA GLN A 318 0.75 -18.72 14.78
C GLN A 318 0.47 -17.48 15.64
N HIS A 319 1.01 -17.47 16.87
CA HIS A 319 1.07 -16.25 17.67
C HIS A 319 2.14 -15.32 17.11
N LEU A 320 1.73 -14.41 16.22
CA LEU A 320 2.63 -13.57 15.41
C LEU A 320 3.73 -12.85 16.22
N PRO A 321 3.47 -12.30 17.43
CA PRO A 321 4.51 -11.62 18.21
C PRO A 321 5.68 -12.52 18.64
N THR A 322 5.51 -13.84 18.63
CA THR A 322 6.55 -14.81 19.00
C THR A 322 7.47 -15.20 17.85
N LEU A 323 7.09 -14.87 16.62
CA LEU A 323 7.81 -15.26 15.41
C LEU A 323 9.01 -14.35 15.14
N ASP A 324 10.01 -14.87 14.43
CA ASP A 324 11.06 -14.04 13.85
C ASP A 324 10.57 -13.26 12.60
N ALA A 325 11.43 -12.39 12.06
CA ALA A 325 11.06 -11.50 10.95
C ALA A 325 10.68 -12.27 9.67
N ASP A 326 11.38 -13.36 9.37
CA ASP A 326 11.17 -14.14 8.15
C ASP A 326 9.93 -15.04 8.30
N GLU A 327 9.68 -15.58 9.49
CA GLU A 327 8.45 -16.30 9.83
C GLU A 327 7.22 -15.40 9.76
N LEU A 328 7.29 -14.19 10.34
CA LEU A 328 6.21 -13.20 10.27
C LEU A 328 5.92 -12.79 8.82
N ALA A 329 6.97 -12.51 8.04
CA ALA A 329 6.83 -12.16 6.64
C ALA A 329 6.18 -13.27 5.82
N ARG A 330 6.51 -14.54 6.09
CA ARG A 330 5.87 -15.71 5.47
C ARG A 330 4.41 -15.84 5.88
N GLU A 331 4.09 -15.77 7.17
CA GLU A 331 2.70 -15.83 7.65
C GLU A 331 1.81 -14.76 6.99
N MET A 332 2.33 -13.57 6.68
CA MET A 332 1.53 -12.51 6.06
C MET A 332 1.57 -12.50 4.52
N SER A 333 2.76 -12.57 3.92
CA SER A 333 2.94 -12.38 2.47
C SER A 333 2.61 -13.64 1.69
N ASP A 334 3.06 -14.81 2.16
CA ASP A 334 2.78 -16.06 1.46
C ASP A 334 1.31 -16.44 1.60
N SER A 335 0.68 -16.15 2.76
CA SER A 335 -0.76 -16.41 2.94
C SER A 335 -1.60 -15.58 1.98
N LYS A 336 -1.29 -14.29 1.83
CA LYS A 336 -1.90 -13.42 0.83
C LYS A 336 -1.73 -14.02 -0.56
N HIS A 337 -0.50 -14.34 -0.94
CA HIS A 337 -0.19 -14.80 -2.30
C HIS A 337 -0.90 -16.10 -2.64
N ARG A 338 -0.93 -17.07 -1.72
CA ARG A 338 -1.62 -18.36 -1.94
C ARG A 338 -3.12 -18.19 -2.10
N LEU A 339 -3.76 -17.34 -1.29
CA LEU A 339 -5.18 -17.06 -1.44
C LEU A 339 -5.46 -16.29 -2.74
N GLU A 340 -4.62 -15.33 -3.11
CA GLU A 340 -4.78 -14.61 -4.38
C GLU A 340 -4.63 -15.55 -5.58
N GLN A 341 -3.71 -16.50 -5.54
CA GLN A 341 -3.55 -17.54 -6.55
C GLN A 341 -4.76 -18.47 -6.63
N LEU A 342 -5.30 -18.91 -5.48
CA LEU A 342 -6.48 -19.79 -5.42
C LEU A 342 -7.72 -19.09 -6.00
N LEU A 343 -7.91 -17.81 -5.67
CA LEU A 343 -9.16 -17.10 -5.92
C LEU A 343 -9.14 -16.27 -7.21
N ASP A 344 -7.96 -16.07 -7.82
CA ASP A 344 -7.75 -15.13 -8.94
C ASP A 344 -8.29 -13.72 -8.63
N THR A 345 -8.12 -13.28 -7.39
CA THR A 345 -8.48 -11.94 -6.94
C THR A 345 -7.53 -11.47 -5.86
N GLU A 346 -7.30 -10.17 -5.80
CA GLU A 346 -6.59 -9.53 -4.69
C GLU A 346 -7.30 -9.78 -3.34
N VAL A 347 -6.49 -10.09 -2.33
CA VAL A 347 -6.91 -10.25 -0.93
C VAL A 347 -6.55 -8.97 -0.17
N VAL A 348 -7.55 -8.22 0.28
CA VAL A 348 -7.34 -6.85 0.79
C VAL A 348 -7.26 -6.75 2.31
N SER A 349 -7.68 -7.79 3.04
CA SER A 349 -7.80 -7.75 4.49
C SER A 349 -7.11 -8.94 5.17
N PHE A 350 -6.57 -8.68 6.37
CA PHE A 350 -5.88 -9.66 7.22
C PHE A 350 -6.45 -9.61 8.65
N ALA A 351 -6.70 -10.76 9.27
CA ALA A 351 -7.00 -10.82 10.70
C ALA A 351 -5.79 -11.36 11.46
N TYR A 352 -5.37 -10.68 12.53
CA TYR A 352 -4.27 -11.16 13.39
C TYR A 352 -4.77 -12.38 14.20
N PRO A 353 -4.12 -13.56 14.11
CA PRO A 353 -4.45 -14.71 14.96
C PRO A 353 -4.44 -14.32 16.44
N PHE A 354 -5.42 -14.81 17.20
CA PHE A 354 -5.68 -14.44 18.60
C PHE A 354 -6.02 -12.96 18.85
N GLY A 355 -5.97 -12.11 17.82
CA GLY A 355 -6.13 -10.66 17.92
C GLY A 355 -4.90 -9.91 18.44
N ASP A 356 -3.77 -10.59 18.63
CA ASP A 356 -2.56 -10.04 19.22
C ASP A 356 -1.60 -9.52 18.14
N TYR A 357 -1.13 -8.28 18.32
CA TYR A 357 -0.19 -7.63 17.41
C TYR A 357 0.50 -6.44 18.09
N GLN A 358 1.59 -5.98 17.48
CA GLN A 358 2.32 -4.76 17.82
C GLN A 358 2.57 -3.94 16.54
N ASP A 359 3.31 -2.83 16.66
CA ASP A 359 3.66 -1.98 15.51
C ASP A 359 4.46 -2.74 14.44
N ARG A 360 5.21 -3.77 14.84
CA ARG A 360 5.93 -4.67 13.95
C ARG A 360 4.98 -5.43 13.03
N GLU A 361 3.94 -6.05 13.57
CA GLU A 361 2.96 -6.81 12.79
C GLU A 361 2.12 -5.88 11.91
N VAL A 362 1.83 -4.66 12.37
CA VAL A 362 1.18 -3.62 11.53
C VAL A 362 2.06 -3.27 10.33
N ALA A 363 3.36 -3.05 10.53
CA ALA A 363 4.30 -2.77 9.45
C ALA A 363 4.44 -3.96 8.49
N ALA A 364 4.43 -5.18 9.00
CA ALA A 364 4.45 -6.39 8.19
C ALA A 364 3.17 -6.53 7.33
N ALA A 365 1.98 -6.26 7.89
CA ALA A 365 0.72 -6.28 7.14
C ALA A 365 0.69 -5.20 6.03
N GLN A 366 1.23 -4.02 6.32
CA GLN A 366 1.41 -2.95 5.34
C GLN A 366 2.34 -3.35 4.20
N SER A 367 3.46 -4.00 4.54
CA SER A 367 4.51 -4.44 3.60
C SER A 367 4.02 -5.59 2.73
N ALA A 368 3.20 -6.50 3.28
CA ALA A 368 2.54 -7.57 2.53
C ALA A 368 1.47 -7.04 1.56
N GLY A 369 1.10 -5.75 1.63
CA GLY A 369 0.15 -5.13 0.70
C GLY A 369 -1.32 -5.37 1.07
N TYR A 370 -1.63 -5.64 2.35
CA TYR A 370 -3.01 -5.54 2.83
C TYR A 370 -3.45 -4.08 2.91
N LEU A 371 -4.74 -3.83 2.68
CA LEU A 371 -5.38 -2.52 2.86
C LEU A 371 -5.95 -2.35 4.26
N PHE A 372 -6.40 -3.46 4.84
CA PHE A 372 -7.00 -3.52 6.16
C PHE A 372 -6.35 -4.62 7.00
N ALA A 373 -6.15 -4.36 8.29
CA ALA A 373 -5.81 -5.39 9.24
C ALA A 373 -6.68 -5.26 10.50
N ILE A 374 -7.19 -6.40 10.94
CA ILE A 374 -8.29 -6.50 11.89
C ILE A 374 -7.84 -7.28 13.12
N ALA A 375 -8.17 -6.76 14.30
CA ALA A 375 -7.86 -7.36 15.58
C ALA A 375 -9.15 -7.70 16.36
N THR A 376 -8.99 -8.21 17.58
CA THR A 376 -10.13 -8.52 18.44
C THR A 376 -10.70 -7.26 19.07
N VAL A 377 -9.89 -6.44 19.77
CA VAL A 377 -10.46 -5.34 20.56
C VAL A 377 -9.66 -4.03 20.62
N SER A 378 -8.39 -4.03 20.25
CA SER A 378 -7.63 -2.78 20.15
C SER A 378 -7.99 -2.04 18.86
N GLY A 379 -8.03 -0.71 18.95
CA GLY A 379 -8.34 0.15 17.80
C GLY A 379 -9.19 1.38 18.12
N PRO A 380 -9.21 2.37 17.21
CA PRO A 380 -10.10 3.52 17.30
C PRO A 380 -11.58 3.10 17.17
N LEU A 381 -12.48 4.02 17.56
CA LEU A 381 -13.93 3.80 17.42
C LEU A 381 -14.39 3.96 15.97
N HIS A 382 -13.79 4.91 15.27
CA HIS A 382 -14.01 5.12 13.84
C HIS A 382 -12.97 4.31 13.06
N LEU A 383 -13.46 3.40 12.21
CA LEU A 383 -12.65 2.43 11.49
C LEU A 383 -11.55 3.09 10.64
N ALA A 384 -11.86 4.24 10.01
CA ALA A 384 -10.93 4.93 9.12
C ALA A 384 -9.82 5.71 9.85
N ASP A 385 -9.88 5.83 11.18
CA ASP A 385 -8.79 6.44 11.96
C ASP A 385 -7.53 5.55 11.94
N ASP A 386 -7.69 4.22 11.81
CA ASP A 386 -6.57 3.29 11.63
C ASP A 386 -7.02 1.98 10.95
N PHE A 387 -6.74 1.89 9.65
CA PHE A 387 -7.10 0.71 8.84
C PHE A 387 -6.36 -0.57 9.21
N TYR A 388 -5.30 -0.52 10.04
CA TYR A 388 -4.51 -1.71 10.42
C TYR A 388 -4.73 -2.15 11.86
N ARG A 389 -5.58 -1.43 12.59
CA ARG A 389 -5.95 -1.71 13.99
C ARG A 389 -7.47 -1.71 14.12
N ILE A 390 -8.15 -2.39 13.22
CA ILE A 390 -9.61 -2.40 13.19
C ILE A 390 -10.13 -3.28 14.33
N ARG A 391 -10.95 -2.68 15.19
CA ARG A 391 -11.59 -3.36 16.33
C ARG A 391 -12.76 -4.23 15.86
N ARG A 392 -12.98 -5.36 16.54
CA ARG A 392 -14.17 -6.18 16.38
C ARG A 392 -15.00 -6.31 17.65
N ILE A 393 -16.22 -6.81 17.47
CA ILE A 393 -17.17 -7.13 18.52
C ILE A 393 -17.36 -8.64 18.50
N ASN A 394 -16.74 -9.31 19.46
CA ASN A 394 -16.86 -10.76 19.63
C ASN A 394 -18.33 -11.18 19.86
N ILE A 395 -18.81 -12.16 19.10
CA ILE A 395 -20.15 -12.74 19.26
C ILE A 395 -20.04 -14.16 19.79
N MET A 396 -20.59 -14.36 20.98
CA MET A 396 -20.57 -15.61 21.74
C MET A 396 -21.95 -16.28 21.71
N PRO A 397 -22.06 -17.59 22.01
CA PRO A 397 -23.34 -18.31 22.03
C PRO A 397 -24.41 -17.66 22.92
N LYS A 398 -23.98 -16.98 23.99
CA LYS A 398 -24.87 -16.26 24.93
C LYS A 398 -25.39 -14.91 24.41
N ASP A 399 -24.89 -14.41 23.29
CA ASP A 399 -25.30 -13.14 22.69
C ASP A 399 -26.56 -13.32 21.84
N ARG A 400 -27.69 -13.49 22.53
CA ARG A 400 -29.04 -13.61 21.95
C ARG A 400 -29.90 -12.40 22.30
N GLY A 401 -30.96 -12.20 21.52
CA GLY A 401 -31.98 -11.17 21.78
C GLY A 401 -31.39 -9.80 22.11
N ILE A 402 -31.67 -9.30 23.31
CA ILE A 402 -31.24 -7.96 23.75
C ILE A 402 -29.71 -7.79 23.82
N LYS A 403 -28.95 -8.85 24.11
CA LYS A 403 -27.47 -8.76 24.16
C LYS A 403 -26.89 -8.52 22.78
N PHE A 404 -27.36 -9.28 21.78
CA PHE A 404 -26.98 -9.07 20.38
C PHE A 404 -27.42 -7.70 19.87
N TRP A 405 -28.65 -7.29 20.19
CA TRP A 405 -29.16 -5.96 19.83
C TRP A 405 -28.27 -4.85 20.40
N LYS A 406 -27.87 -4.98 21.67
CA LYS A 406 -26.96 -4.05 22.33
C LYS A 406 -25.60 -4.04 21.64
N LYS A 407 -24.99 -5.19 21.38
CA LYS A 407 -23.67 -5.28 20.73
C LYS A 407 -23.62 -4.61 19.35
N THR A 408 -24.75 -4.60 18.64
CA THR A 408 -24.89 -4.01 17.30
C THR A 408 -25.49 -2.59 17.35
N SER A 409 -25.58 -1.94 18.51
CA SER A 409 -26.01 -0.56 18.60
C SER A 409 -24.83 0.40 18.42
N GLY A 410 -25.04 1.55 17.77
CA GLY A 410 -24.00 2.59 17.57
C GLY A 410 -23.58 3.33 18.84
N TRP A 411 -23.80 2.73 20.03
CA TRP A 411 -23.34 3.24 21.31
C TRP A 411 -22.57 2.19 22.12
N TYR A 412 -22.59 0.92 21.71
CA TYR A 412 -22.00 -0.17 22.47
C TYR A 412 -20.51 0.02 22.71
N LEU A 413 -19.75 0.35 21.66
CA LEU A 413 -18.31 0.53 21.75
C LEU A 413 -17.94 1.74 22.62
N ARG A 414 -18.65 2.87 22.47
CA ARG A 414 -18.53 4.02 23.39
C ARG A 414 -18.79 3.64 24.84
N TYR A 415 -19.81 2.83 25.09
CA TYR A 415 -20.12 2.34 26.43
C TYR A 415 -19.01 1.45 26.99
N CYS A 416 -18.47 0.53 26.19
CA CYS A 416 -17.34 -0.31 26.59
C CYS A 416 -16.12 0.54 26.94
N ARG A 417 -15.74 1.48 26.07
CA ARG A 417 -14.65 2.43 26.30
C ARG A 417 -14.84 3.25 27.57
N TRP A 418 -16.04 3.81 27.77
CA TRP A 418 -16.39 4.55 28.98
C TRP A 418 -16.28 3.71 30.25
N LYS A 419 -16.59 2.42 30.18
CA LYS A 419 -16.48 1.50 31.31
C LYS A 419 -15.06 0.98 31.57
N GLY A 420 -14.06 1.42 30.80
CA GLY A 420 -12.72 0.83 30.83
C GLY A 420 -12.75 -0.65 30.46
N LYS A 421 -13.78 -1.07 29.72
CA LYS A 421 -13.95 -2.41 29.17
C LYS A 421 -13.64 -2.38 27.67
N ASP A 422 -12.60 -1.63 27.31
CA ASP A 422 -11.87 -1.97 26.10
C ASP A 422 -11.39 -3.39 26.38
N PHE A 423 -12.13 -4.38 25.86
CA PHE A 423 -11.80 -5.79 26.01
C PHE A 423 -10.47 -6.09 25.31
#